data_AF-R7QWX5-F1
#
_entry.id   AF-R7QWX5-F1
#
_cell.length_a   1.000
_cell.length_b   1.000
_cell.length_c   1.000
_cell.angle_alpha   90.00
_cell.angle_beta   90.00
_cell.angle_gamma   90.00
#
_symmetry.space_group_name_H-M   'P 1'
#
loop_
_entity.id
_entity.type
_entity.pdbx_description
1 polymer ?
#
loop_
_entity_poly.entity_id
_entity_poly.type
_entity_poly.pdbx_seq_one_letter_code
_entity_poly.pdbx_strand_id
1 'polypeptide(L)'
;MVIKYLEKYQKSLLKEKADCEEAYEKTDQKIKSNLEFREILAQKSDPDYEAFTPHVVHPREKEKISELKVEEEKLRKRKDELKTRITELEGKLDELKSVITEALETEKQQEKKKQQEKMQNRDTSGMDDPDVLITKLELCEKIALVDPHRCQDELRLLLEKVKEWKDESTEER
;
A
#
# COMPACT_ATOMS: atom_id res chain seq x y z
N MET A 1 -10.34 1.30 -10.36
CA MET A 1 -10.57 2.59 -9.64
C MET A 1 -10.22 2.47 -8.17
N VAL A 2 -10.55 1.35 -7.52
CA VAL A 2 -10.29 1.10 -6.08
C VAL A 2 -8.79 1.09 -5.75
N ILE A 3 -7.96 0.38 -6.51
CA ILE A 3 -6.51 0.32 -6.26
C ILE A 3 -5.86 1.71 -6.31
N LYS A 4 -6.16 2.51 -7.33
CA LYS A 4 -5.68 3.90 -7.45
C LYS A 4 -6.09 4.77 -6.26
N TYR A 5 -7.27 4.54 -5.70
CA TYR A 5 -7.73 5.22 -4.49
C TYR A 5 -6.91 4.79 -3.26
N LEU A 6 -6.72 3.48 -3.07
CA LEU A 6 -5.92 2.92 -1.97
C LEU A 6 -4.46 3.41 -2.03
N GLU A 7 -3.85 3.48 -3.21
CA GLU A 7 -2.52 4.03 -3.41
C GLU A 7 -2.44 5.53 -3.05
N LYS A 8 -3.46 6.31 -3.43
CA LYS A 8 -3.54 7.74 -3.06
C LYS A 8 -3.68 7.90 -1.55
N TYR A 9 -4.49 7.06 -0.91
CA TYR A 9 -4.67 7.05 0.53
C TYR A 9 -3.37 6.66 1.27
N GLN A 10 -2.65 5.66 0.76
CA GLN A 10 -1.34 5.25 1.27
C GLN A 10 -0.34 6.41 1.23
N LYS A 11 -0.28 7.14 0.11
CA LYS A 11 0.58 8.34 0.00
C LYS A 11 0.22 9.41 1.01
N SER A 12 -1.07 9.62 1.28
CA SER A 12 -1.54 10.57 2.29
C SER A 12 -1.09 10.16 3.69
N LEU A 13 -1.23 8.89 4.05
CA LEU A 13 -0.79 8.36 5.36
C LEU A 13 0.73 8.42 5.54
N LEU A 14 1.49 8.14 4.47
CA LEU A 14 2.95 8.29 4.50
C LEU A 14 3.38 9.74 4.74
N LYS A 15 2.66 10.71 4.13
CA LYS A 15 2.91 12.13 4.38
C LYS A 15 2.61 12.50 5.83
N GLU A 16 1.45 12.08 6.35
CA GLU A 16 1.08 12.34 7.74
C GLU A 16 2.09 11.74 8.73
N LYS A 17 2.60 10.53 8.44
CA LYS A 17 3.67 9.89 9.22
C LYS A 17 4.94 10.74 9.22
N ALA A 18 5.39 11.19 8.05
CA ALA A 18 6.58 12.03 7.92
C ALA A 18 6.43 13.35 8.68
N ASP A 19 5.26 13.99 8.60
CA ASP A 19 4.97 15.22 9.35
C ASP A 19 5.03 14.98 10.88
N CYS A 20 4.55 13.81 11.34
CA CYS A 20 4.63 13.42 12.75
C CYS A 20 6.08 13.14 13.20
N GLU A 21 6.88 12.49 12.36
CA GLU A 21 8.31 12.22 12.61
C GLU A 21 9.11 13.53 12.69
N GLU A 22 8.87 14.48 11.78
CA GLU A 22 9.51 15.79 11.82
C GLU A 22 9.13 16.56 13.09
N ALA A 23 7.85 16.51 13.50
CA ALA A 23 7.40 17.11 14.76
C ALA A 23 8.05 16.44 15.99
N TYR A 24 8.25 15.12 15.94
CA TYR A 24 8.93 14.37 16.99
C TYR A 24 10.39 14.80 17.12
N GLU A 25 11.11 14.89 16.00
CA GLU A 25 12.50 15.34 15.97
C GLU A 25 12.67 16.77 16.48
N LYS A 26 11.81 17.71 16.03
CA LYS A 26 11.80 19.09 16.54
C LYS A 26 11.58 19.15 18.05
N THR A 27 10.67 18.33 18.56
CA THR A 27 10.39 18.22 20.00
C THR A 27 11.60 17.67 20.75
N ASP A 28 12.27 16.66 20.20
CA ASP A 28 13.49 16.08 20.79
C ASP A 28 14.66 17.08 20.83
N GLN A 29 14.88 17.82 19.75
CA GLN A 29 15.87 18.90 19.69
C GLN A 29 15.58 19.98 20.75
N LYS A 30 14.30 20.36 20.92
CA LYS A 30 13.92 21.35 21.93
C LYS A 30 14.15 20.85 23.36
N ILE A 31 13.89 19.57 23.63
CA ILE A 31 14.20 18.96 24.93
C ILE A 31 15.72 18.99 25.19
N LYS A 32 16.55 18.62 24.20
CA LYS A 32 18.01 18.67 24.30
C LYS A 32 18.52 20.09 24.57
N SER A 33 18.02 21.07 23.82
CA SER A 33 18.38 22.48 24.03
C SER A 33 17.97 22.99 25.42
N ASN A 34 16.78 22.62 25.92
CA ASN A 34 16.35 22.98 27.27
C ASN A 34 17.23 22.35 28.36
N LEU A 35 17.74 21.13 28.15
CA LEU A 35 18.69 20.48 29.06
C LEU A 35 20.04 21.20 29.08
N GLU A 36 20.60 21.51 27.92
CA GLU A 36 21.86 22.26 27.79
C GLU A 36 21.75 23.65 28.45
N PHE A 37 20.63 24.35 28.22
CA PHE A 37 20.41 25.66 28.83
C PHE A 37 20.33 25.59 30.35
N ARG A 38 19.70 24.54 30.90
CA ARG A 38 19.68 24.30 32.34
C ARG A 38 21.07 24.00 32.91
N GLU A 39 21.90 23.27 32.18
CA GLU A 39 23.28 22.98 32.59
C GLU A 39 24.13 24.25 32.64
N ILE A 40 24.01 25.10 31.61
CA ILE A 40 24.69 26.41 31.57
C ILE A 40 24.23 27.31 32.73
N LEU A 41 22.93 27.33 33.03
CA LEU A 41 22.40 28.08 34.18
C LEU A 41 22.92 27.52 35.52
N ALA A 42 23.02 26.20 35.65
CA ALA A 42 23.55 25.56 36.85
C ALA A 42 25.05 25.84 37.06
N GLN A 43 25.85 25.88 35.99
CA GLN A 43 27.28 26.21 36.05
C GLN A 43 27.54 27.68 36.43
N LYS A 44 26.62 28.59 36.10
CA LYS A 44 26.71 30.02 36.48
C LYS A 44 26.33 30.28 37.93
N SER A 45 25.50 29.42 38.53
CA SER A 45 25.17 29.45 39.97
C SER A 45 26.30 28.75 40.73
N ASP A 46 27.42 29.45 40.97
CA ASP A 46 28.51 28.95 41.82
C ASP A 46 28.10 29.08 43.30
N PRO A 47 27.86 27.96 44.02
CA PRO A 47 27.41 28.00 45.42
C PRO A 47 28.41 28.67 46.37
N ASP A 48 29.71 28.58 46.06
CA ASP A 48 30.77 29.17 46.89
C ASP A 48 30.91 30.69 46.62
N TYR A 49 30.61 31.13 45.39
CA TYR A 49 30.49 32.54 45.02
C TYR A 49 29.23 33.19 45.63
N GLU A 50 28.14 32.44 45.76
CA GLU A 50 26.89 32.86 46.40
C GLU A 50 27.03 33.07 47.92
N ALA A 51 27.90 32.32 48.59
CA ALA A 51 28.10 32.44 50.05
C ALA A 51 28.85 33.71 50.47
N PHE A 52 29.65 34.30 49.58
CA PHE A 52 30.48 35.48 49.85
C PHE A 52 29.95 36.78 49.25
N THR A 53 28.96 36.71 48.36
CA THR A 53 28.39 37.89 47.70
C THR A 53 26.99 38.14 48.28
N PRO A 54 26.68 39.31 48.90
CA PRO A 54 25.33 39.63 49.37
C PRO A 54 24.27 39.71 48.25
N HIS A 55 24.69 39.50 47.00
CA HIS A 55 23.83 39.48 45.84
C HIS A 55 23.03 38.17 45.85
N VAL A 56 21.82 38.26 46.39
CA VAL A 56 20.77 37.25 46.29
C VAL A 56 20.73 36.77 44.84
N VAL A 57 21.09 35.51 44.60
CA VAL A 57 20.89 34.79 43.33
C VAL A 57 19.59 35.29 42.72
N HIS A 58 19.66 35.93 41.55
CA HIS A 58 18.50 36.62 40.99
C HIS A 58 17.31 35.65 40.96
N PRO A 59 16.22 35.88 41.71
CA PRO A 59 15.09 34.94 41.79
C PRO A 59 14.56 34.50 40.42
N ARG A 60 14.74 35.37 39.41
CA ARG A 60 14.50 35.12 37.98
C ARG A 60 15.17 33.88 37.41
N GLU A 61 16.40 33.53 37.82
CA GLU A 61 17.13 32.39 37.25
C GLU A 61 16.62 31.06 37.83
N LYS A 62 16.32 31.02 39.13
CA LYS A 62 15.65 29.88 39.78
C LYS A 62 14.24 29.68 39.22
N GLU A 63 13.51 30.77 39.02
CA GLU A 63 12.21 30.76 38.34
C GLU A 63 12.36 30.21 36.91
N LYS A 64 13.39 30.65 36.16
CA LYS A 64 13.65 30.16 34.80
C LYS A 64 13.97 28.67 34.73
N ILE A 65 14.73 28.14 35.68
CA ILE A 65 15.00 26.69 35.77
C ILE A 65 13.69 25.93 36.03
N SER A 66 12.80 26.46 36.86
CA SER A 66 11.50 25.83 37.14
C SER A 66 10.57 25.86 35.90
N GLU A 67 10.53 26.98 35.17
CA GLU A 67 9.79 27.09 33.90
C GLU A 67 10.29 26.08 32.87
N LEU A 68 11.60 25.95 32.71
CA LEU A 68 12.22 25.02 31.76
C LEU A 68 11.91 23.57 32.10
N LYS A 69 11.83 23.21 33.39
CA LYS A 69 11.40 21.87 33.83
C LYS A 69 9.95 21.58 33.46
N VAL A 70 9.05 22.55 33.67
CA VAL A 70 7.63 22.41 33.30
C VAL A 70 7.46 22.32 31.78
N GLU A 71 8.21 23.11 31.01
CA GLU A 71 8.21 23.03 29.55
C GLU A 71 8.76 21.67 29.07
N GLU A 72 9.84 21.17 29.67
CA GLU A 72 10.41 19.86 29.36
C GLU A 72 9.40 18.73 29.60
N GLU A 73 8.65 18.77 30.71
CA GLU A 73 7.60 17.77 30.99
C GLU A 73 6.48 17.80 29.94
N LYS A 74 6.05 19.01 29.52
CA LYS A 74 5.06 19.17 28.44
C LYS A 74 5.59 18.63 27.10
N LEU A 75 6.85 18.92 26.78
CA LEU A 75 7.49 18.42 25.56
C LEU A 75 7.65 16.90 25.58
N ARG A 76 7.95 16.30 26.75
CA ARG A 76 8.01 14.84 26.93
C ARG A 76 6.64 14.19 26.69
N LYS A 77 5.57 14.73 27.28
CA LYS A 77 4.20 14.25 27.01
C LYS A 77 3.86 14.34 25.53
N ARG A 78 4.18 15.47 24.88
CA ARG A 78 3.98 15.66 23.44
C ARG A 78 4.77 14.65 22.60
N LYS A 79 5.99 14.33 23.01
CA LYS A 79 6.85 13.35 22.36
C LYS A 79 6.25 11.93 22.45
N ASP A 80 5.69 11.56 23.60
CA ASP A 80 5.02 10.28 23.79
C ASP A 80 3.73 10.16 22.97
N GLU A 81 2.93 11.24 22.89
CA GLU A 81 1.76 11.34 22.00
C GLU A 81 2.15 11.15 20.53
N LEU A 82 3.20 11.85 20.07
CA LEU A 82 3.69 11.74 18.70
C LEU A 82 4.18 10.34 18.38
N LYS A 83 4.90 9.71 19.32
CA LYS A 83 5.36 8.32 19.18
C LYS A 83 4.18 7.35 19.06
N THR A 84 3.17 7.51 19.90
CA THR A 84 1.93 6.71 19.83
C THR A 84 1.25 6.91 18.47
N ARG A 85 1.14 8.16 18.00
CA ARG A 85 0.57 8.47 16.70
C ARG A 85 1.34 7.85 15.52
N ILE A 86 2.67 7.87 15.57
CA ILE A 86 3.51 7.20 14.56
C ILE A 86 3.22 5.71 14.53
N THR A 87 3.16 5.04 15.69
CA THR A 87 2.85 3.60 15.75
C THR A 87 1.45 3.26 15.25
N GLU A 88 0.45 4.12 15.49
CA GLU A 88 -0.90 3.96 14.93
C GLU A 88 -0.91 4.08 13.41
N LEU A 89 -0.16 5.06 12.86
CA LEU A 89 -0.06 5.27 11.42
C LEU A 89 0.69 4.12 10.73
N GLU A 90 1.69 3.55 11.38
CA GLU A 90 2.38 2.35 10.92
C GLU A 90 1.44 1.15 10.83
N GLY A 91 0.65 0.89 11.87
CA GLY A 91 -0.36 -0.18 11.85
C GLY A 91 -1.36 -0.01 10.71
N LYS A 92 -1.91 1.21 10.53
CA LYS A 92 -2.82 1.52 9.41
C LYS A 92 -2.18 1.32 8.05
N LEU A 93 -0.90 1.65 7.90
CA LEU A 93 -0.17 1.44 6.65
C LEU A 93 0.03 -0.04 6.34
N ASP A 94 0.27 -0.87 7.36
CA ASP A 94 0.42 -2.31 7.17
C ASP A 94 -0.91 -3.00 6.83
N GLU A 95 -2.00 -2.63 7.50
CA GLU A 95 -3.34 -3.05 7.12
C GLU A 95 -3.66 -2.66 5.67
N LEU A 96 -3.36 -1.42 5.28
CA LEU A 96 -3.60 -0.92 3.93
C LEU A 96 -2.78 -1.69 2.87
N LYS A 97 -1.54 -2.09 3.19
CA LYS A 97 -0.74 -2.94 2.30
C LYS A 97 -1.44 -4.28 2.06
N SER A 98 -1.95 -4.93 3.11
CA SER A 98 -2.70 -6.19 3.00
C SER A 98 -3.94 -6.03 2.10
N VAL A 99 -4.70 -4.97 2.31
CA VAL A 99 -5.90 -4.67 1.51
C VAL A 99 -5.55 -4.43 0.03
N ILE A 100 -4.44 -3.75 -0.27
CA ILE A 100 -3.98 -3.54 -1.65
C ILE A 100 -3.59 -4.89 -2.29
N THR A 101 -2.88 -5.76 -1.57
CA THR A 101 -2.50 -7.08 -2.10
C THR A 101 -3.71 -7.95 -2.38
N GLU A 102 -4.69 -7.98 -1.48
CA GLU A 102 -5.94 -8.73 -1.66
C GLU A 102 -6.77 -8.15 -2.83
N ALA A 103 -6.83 -6.83 -2.97
CA ALA A 103 -7.51 -6.18 -4.09
C ALA A 103 -6.87 -6.54 -5.44
N LEU A 104 -5.53 -6.65 -5.49
CA LEU A 104 -4.81 -7.08 -6.70
C LEU A 104 -5.06 -8.56 -7.03
N GLU A 105 -5.09 -9.43 -6.02
CA GLU A 105 -5.37 -10.86 -6.22
C GLU A 105 -6.81 -11.10 -6.69
N THR A 106 -7.77 -10.38 -6.12
CA THR A 106 -9.18 -10.47 -6.53
C THR A 106 -9.41 -9.97 -7.95
N GLU A 107 -8.76 -8.88 -8.38
CA GLU A 107 -8.79 -8.43 -9.78
C GLU A 107 -8.22 -9.52 -10.71
N LYS A 108 -7.07 -10.12 -10.38
CA LYS A 108 -6.48 -11.22 -11.17
C LYS A 108 -7.39 -12.45 -11.25
N GLN A 109 -8.05 -12.82 -10.14
CA GLN A 109 -8.99 -13.94 -10.13
C GLN A 109 -10.23 -13.65 -10.98
N GLN A 110 -10.75 -12.42 -10.95
CA GLN A 110 -11.86 -12.01 -11.81
C GLN A 110 -11.46 -12.05 -13.29
N GLU A 111 -10.26 -11.61 -13.65
CA GLU A 111 -9.77 -11.70 -15.04
C GLU A 111 -9.65 -13.15 -15.51
N LYS A 112 -9.12 -14.04 -14.68
CA LYS A 112 -9.05 -15.48 -14.98
C LYS A 112 -10.42 -16.09 -15.17
N LYS A 113 -11.39 -15.77 -14.29
CA LYS A 113 -12.78 -16.23 -14.43
C LYS A 113 -13.41 -15.71 -15.72
N LYS A 114 -13.25 -14.43 -16.05
CA LYS A 114 -13.73 -13.85 -17.32
C LYS A 114 -13.10 -14.50 -18.55
N GLN A 115 -11.82 -14.88 -18.49
CA GLN A 115 -11.16 -15.61 -19.57
C GLN A 115 -11.70 -17.04 -19.69
N GLN A 116 -11.92 -17.74 -18.56
CA GLN A 116 -12.53 -19.07 -18.56
C GLN A 116 -13.98 -19.04 -19.06
N GLU A 117 -14.79 -18.08 -18.61
CA GLU A 117 -16.17 -17.90 -19.10
C GLU A 117 -16.20 -17.58 -20.60
N LYS A 118 -15.25 -16.77 -21.12
CA LYS A 118 -15.11 -16.55 -22.56
C LYS A 118 -14.72 -17.81 -23.34
N MET A 119 -13.97 -18.74 -22.72
CA MET A 119 -13.65 -20.03 -23.33
C MET A 119 -14.81 -21.03 -23.24
N GLN A 120 -15.58 -21.02 -22.14
CA GLN A 120 -16.76 -21.88 -21.94
C GLN A 120 -17.99 -21.44 -22.73
N ASN A 121 -18.20 -20.13 -22.91
CA ASN A 121 -19.27 -19.57 -23.75
C ASN A 121 -18.88 -19.49 -25.24
N ARG A 122 -17.79 -20.15 -25.66
CA ARG A 122 -17.53 -20.37 -27.08
C ARG A 122 -18.52 -21.47 -27.51
N ASP A 123 -19.70 -21.06 -27.96
CA ASP A 123 -20.79 -21.96 -28.40
C ASP A 123 -20.24 -23.08 -29.32
N THR A 124 -20.09 -24.27 -28.73
CA THR A 124 -19.90 -25.54 -29.44
C THR A 124 -21.23 -26.24 -29.67
N SER A 125 -22.31 -25.78 -29.01
CA SER A 125 -23.68 -26.23 -29.22
C SER A 125 -24.17 -25.75 -30.60
N GLY A 126 -24.22 -26.67 -31.56
CA GLY A 126 -24.62 -26.39 -32.94
C GLY A 126 -23.56 -26.71 -33.99
N MET A 127 -22.39 -27.22 -33.61
CA MET A 127 -21.39 -27.68 -34.60
C MET A 127 -21.77 -29.02 -35.27
N ASP A 128 -22.88 -29.65 -34.90
CA ASP A 128 -23.35 -30.96 -35.43
C ASP A 128 -24.00 -30.86 -36.82
N ASP A 129 -24.23 -29.64 -37.31
CA ASP A 129 -24.69 -29.36 -38.67
C ASP A 129 -23.48 -29.08 -39.60
N PRO A 130 -23.32 -29.83 -40.72
CA PRO A 130 -22.22 -29.62 -41.67
C PRO A 130 -22.17 -28.19 -42.23
N ASP A 131 -23.30 -27.50 -42.39
CA ASP A 131 -23.34 -26.12 -42.90
C ASP A 131 -22.74 -25.13 -41.88
N VAL A 132 -22.90 -25.41 -40.58
CA VAL A 132 -22.29 -24.62 -39.49
C VAL A 132 -20.78 -24.86 -39.44
N LEU A 133 -20.31 -26.05 -39.79
CA LEU A 133 -18.88 -26.36 -39.87
C LEU A 133 -18.19 -25.64 -41.04
N ILE A 134 -18.86 -25.62 -42.21
CA ILE A 134 -18.37 -24.93 -43.42
C ILE A 134 -18.27 -23.42 -43.16
N THR A 135 -19.31 -22.80 -42.60
CA THR A 135 -19.30 -21.36 -42.29
C THR A 135 -18.21 -20.98 -41.28
N LYS A 136 -17.91 -21.85 -40.30
CA LYS A 136 -16.78 -21.65 -39.37
C LYS A 136 -15.41 -21.80 -40.05
N LEU A 137 -15.26 -22.70 -41.02
CA LEU A 137 -14.03 -22.84 -41.82
C LEU A 137 -13.78 -21.62 -42.73
N GLU A 138 -14.81 -21.12 -43.40
CA GLU A 138 -14.74 -19.88 -44.18
C GLU A 138 -14.37 -18.67 -43.31
N LEU A 139 -14.85 -18.65 -42.07
CA LEU A 139 -14.48 -17.61 -41.11
C LEU A 139 -13.00 -17.74 -40.70
N CYS A 140 -12.49 -18.95 -40.50
CA CYS A 140 -11.07 -19.19 -40.22
C CYS A 140 -10.18 -18.73 -41.38
N GLU A 141 -10.59 -18.96 -42.64
CA GLU A 141 -9.89 -18.47 -43.82
C GLU A 141 -9.77 -16.94 -43.82
N LYS A 142 -10.85 -16.24 -43.47
CA LYS A 142 -10.85 -14.77 -43.37
C LYS A 142 -10.00 -14.26 -42.20
N ILE A 143 -10.03 -14.95 -41.05
CA ILE A 143 -9.25 -14.58 -39.86
C ILE A 143 -7.75 -14.83 -40.07
N ALA A 144 -7.36 -15.83 -40.86
CA ALA A 144 -5.96 -16.18 -41.09
C ALA A 144 -5.10 -15.01 -41.60
N LEU A 145 -5.71 -14.08 -42.36
CA LEU A 145 -5.04 -12.89 -42.89
C LEU A 145 -4.89 -11.77 -41.84
N VAL A 146 -5.73 -11.73 -40.81
CA VAL A 146 -5.80 -10.65 -39.81
C VAL A 146 -5.14 -11.04 -38.49
N ASP A 147 -5.37 -12.28 -38.03
CA ASP A 147 -4.85 -12.83 -36.79
C ASP A 147 -4.55 -14.35 -36.95
N PRO A 148 -3.32 -14.70 -37.37
CA PRO A 148 -2.93 -16.08 -37.61
C PRO A 148 -2.97 -16.94 -36.34
N HIS A 149 -2.68 -16.38 -35.17
CA HIS A 149 -2.65 -17.13 -33.91
C HIS A 149 -4.06 -17.51 -33.48
N ARG A 150 -5.01 -16.57 -33.58
CA ARG A 150 -6.42 -16.83 -33.30
C ARG A 150 -7.02 -17.83 -34.27
N CYS A 151 -6.66 -17.76 -35.55
CA CYS A 151 -7.08 -18.76 -36.55
C CYS A 151 -6.57 -20.17 -36.19
N GLN A 152 -5.31 -20.29 -35.77
CA GLN A 152 -4.72 -21.56 -35.35
C GLN A 152 -5.47 -22.19 -34.17
N ASP A 153 -5.87 -21.38 -33.19
CA ASP A 153 -6.61 -21.85 -32.02
C ASP A 153 -8.06 -22.29 -32.37
N GLU A 154 -8.75 -21.58 -33.26
CA GLU A 154 -10.09 -21.98 -33.76
C GLU A 154 -10.03 -23.27 -34.59
N LEU A 155 -9.02 -23.40 -35.46
CA LEU A 155 -8.82 -24.61 -36.26
C LEU A 155 -8.49 -25.84 -35.40
N ARG A 156 -7.77 -25.66 -34.28
CA ARG A 156 -7.48 -26.75 -33.34
C ARG A 156 -8.76 -27.30 -32.72
N LEU A 157 -9.71 -26.43 -32.34
CA LEU A 157 -11.01 -26.82 -31.79
C LEU A 157 -11.89 -27.51 -32.84
N LEU A 158 -11.93 -26.99 -34.07
CA LEU A 158 -12.62 -27.63 -35.19
C LEU A 158 -12.06 -29.04 -35.46
N LEU A 159 -10.73 -29.19 -35.42
CA LEU A 159 -10.06 -30.47 -35.64
C LEU A 159 -10.36 -31.49 -34.54
N GLU A 160 -10.45 -31.06 -33.29
CA GLU A 160 -10.82 -31.91 -32.16
C GLU A 160 -12.24 -32.45 -32.32
N LYS A 161 -13.19 -31.60 -32.66
CA LYS A 161 -14.59 -32.00 -32.89
C LYS A 161 -14.79 -32.91 -34.11
N VAL A 162 -14.04 -32.70 -35.20
CA VAL A 162 -14.07 -33.60 -36.38
C VAL A 162 -13.49 -34.98 -36.05
N LYS A 163 -12.52 -35.07 -35.13
CA LYS A 163 -12.01 -36.35 -34.65
C LYS A 163 -13.04 -37.08 -33.80
N GLU A 164 -13.76 -36.38 -32.93
CA GLU A 164 -14.87 -36.95 -32.14
C GLU A 164 -15.91 -37.61 -33.05
N TRP A 165 -16.33 -36.96 -34.14
CA TRP A 165 -17.27 -37.57 -35.12
C TRP A 165 -16.72 -38.81 -35.81
N LYS A 166 -15.42 -38.80 -36.11
CA LYS A 166 -14.76 -39.93 -36.75
C LYS A 166 -14.73 -41.13 -35.81
N ASP A 167 -14.49 -40.90 -34.54
CA ASP A 167 -14.39 -41.94 -33.52
C ASP A 167 -15.79 -42.50 -33.16
N GLU A 168 -16.82 -41.66 -33.06
CA GLU A 168 -18.24 -42.06 -32.93
C GLU A 168 -18.70 -42.93 -34.12
N SER A 169 -18.29 -42.59 -35.34
CA SER A 169 -18.61 -43.37 -36.54
C SER A 169 -17.93 -44.76 -36.60
N THR A 170 -16.89 -44.98 -35.78
CA THR A 170 -16.19 -46.28 -35.69
C THR A 170 -16.69 -47.19 -34.57
N GLU A 171 -17.38 -46.67 -33.56
CA GLU A 171 -17.99 -47.48 -32.49
C GLU A 171 -19.35 -48.09 -32.87
N GLU A 172 -20.03 -47.54 -33.89
CA GLU A 172 -21.31 -48.06 -34.41
C GLU A 172 -21.20 -49.16 -35.50
N ARG A 173 -20.03 -49.77 -35.69
CA ARG A 173 -19.79 -50.80 -36.72
C ARG A 173 -19.37 -52.16 -36.20
#